data_AF-A0A6I4UX31-F1
#
_entry.id   AF-A0A6I4UX31-F1
#
_cell.length_a   1.000
_cell.length_b   1.000
_cell.length_c   1.000
_cell.angle_alpha   90.00
_cell.angle_beta   90.00
_cell.angle_gamma   90.00
#
_symmetry.space_group_name_H-M   'P 1'
#
loop_
_entity.id
_entity.type
_entity.pdbx_description
1 polymer ?
#
loop_
_entity_poly.entity_id
_entity_poly.type
_entity_poly.pdbx_seq_one_letter_code
_entity_poly.pdbx_strand_id
1 'polypeptide(L)'
;MAHTPHELGAVFSKDSAILHSLKMNNPHFVKLADKYHEVNREVHRIDAEVEAASDDRMEQLKKERLGLLDQITAIVNEARSAA
;
A
#
# COMPACT_ATOMS: atom_id res chain seq x y z
N MET A 1 -12.31 -4.64 15.40
CA MET A 1 -11.76 -3.78 14.33
C MET A 1 -10.42 -4.39 13.93
N ALA A 2 -10.33 -4.99 12.75
CA ALA A 2 -9.08 -5.57 12.26
C ALA A 2 -8.16 -4.43 11.82
N HIS A 3 -7.20 -4.06 12.65
CA HIS A 3 -6.17 -3.10 12.29
C HIS A 3 -5.13 -3.84 11.44
N THR A 4 -5.33 -3.92 10.13
CA THR A 4 -4.28 -4.40 9.23
C THR A 4 -3.08 -3.45 9.37
N PRO A 5 -1.90 -3.93 9.74
CA PRO A 5 -0.71 -3.08 9.82
C PRO A 5 -0.33 -2.58 8.41
N HIS A 6 0.41 -1.48 8.32
CA HIS A 6 0.91 -0.89 7.05
C HIS A 6 -0.16 -0.36 6.08
N GLU A 7 -1.34 0.02 6.54
CA GLU A 7 -2.31 0.70 5.67
C GLU A 7 -1.78 2.05 5.14
N LEU A 8 -2.05 2.37 3.87
CA LEU A 8 -1.58 3.61 3.24
C LEU A 8 -2.00 4.86 4.02
N GLY A 9 -3.20 4.87 4.59
CA GLY A 9 -3.67 5.99 5.42
C GLY A 9 -2.85 6.20 6.69
N ALA A 10 -2.27 5.15 7.26
CA ALA A 10 -1.37 5.26 8.40
C ALA A 10 0.03 5.71 7.96
N VAL A 11 0.55 5.15 6.86
CA VAL A 11 1.87 5.48 6.30
C VAL A 11 1.95 6.96 5.88
N PHE A 12 0.90 7.48 5.24
CA PHE A 12 0.82 8.85 4.74
C PHE A 12 -0.17 9.71 5.54
N SER A 13 -0.25 9.49 6.86
CA SER A 13 -1.20 10.18 7.75
C SER A 13 -1.12 11.72 7.67
N LYS A 14 0.06 12.27 7.40
CA LYS A 14 0.29 13.71 7.23
C LYS A 14 -0.13 14.26 5.86
N ASP A 15 -0.32 13.38 4.86
CA ASP A 15 -0.63 13.74 3.47
C ASP A 15 -2.05 13.30 3.08
N SER A 16 -2.96 13.17 4.04
CA SER A 16 -4.33 12.68 3.82
C SER A 16 -5.09 13.48 2.74
N ALA A 17 -4.90 14.79 2.68
CA ALA A 17 -5.49 15.64 1.64
C ALA A 17 -4.92 15.34 0.24
N ILE A 18 -3.61 15.10 0.13
CA ILE A 18 -2.94 14.72 -1.12
C ILE A 18 -3.44 13.35 -1.58
N LEU A 19 -3.51 12.38 -0.66
CA LEU A 19 -4.07 11.05 -0.95
C LEU A 19 -5.50 11.16 -1.46
N HIS A 20 -6.34 11.99 -0.86
CA HIS A 20 -7.71 12.18 -1.31
C HIS A 20 -7.76 12.76 -2.73
N SER A 21 -6.95 13.78 -3.02
CA SER A 21 -6.86 14.35 -4.38
C SER A 21 -6.39 13.31 -5.41
N LEU A 22 -5.34 12.54 -5.08
CA LEU A 22 -4.82 11.49 -5.94
C LEU A 22 -5.85 10.38 -6.20
N LYS A 23 -6.66 10.01 -5.21
CA LYS A 23 -7.77 9.04 -5.40
C LYS A 23 -8.81 9.52 -6.40
N MET A 24 -9.08 10.83 -6.46
CA MET A 24 -10.09 11.39 -7.35
C MET A 24 -9.54 11.67 -8.76
N ASN A 25 -8.27 12.07 -8.85
CA ASN A 25 -7.72 12.65 -10.07
C ASN A 25 -6.63 11.80 -10.74
N ASN A 26 -6.11 10.75 -10.08
CA ASN A 26 -5.02 9.93 -10.61
C ASN A 26 -5.43 8.43 -10.66
N PRO A 27 -5.92 7.94 -11.81
CA PRO A 27 -6.30 6.53 -11.99
C PRO A 27 -5.13 5.55 -11.79
N HIS A 28 -3.89 5.98 -12.04
CA HIS A 28 -2.71 5.16 -11.82
C HIS A 28 -2.46 4.95 -10.32
N PHE A 29 -2.57 6.03 -9.53
CA PHE A 29 -2.50 5.95 -8.07
C PHE A 29 -3.57 5.00 -7.51
N VAL A 30 -4.81 5.07 -8.00
CA VAL A 30 -5.90 4.19 -7.52
C VAL A 30 -5.53 2.72 -7.73
N LYS A 31 -5.07 2.35 -8.93
CA LYS A 31 -4.63 0.97 -9.23
C LYS A 31 -3.49 0.50 -8.33
N LEU A 32 -2.51 1.36 -8.08
CA LEU A 32 -1.39 1.04 -7.19
C LEU A 32 -1.85 0.89 -5.73
N ALA A 33 -2.73 1.77 -5.27
CA ALA A 33 -3.27 1.72 -3.92
C ALA A 33 -4.10 0.45 -3.70
N ASP A 34 -4.98 0.10 -4.63
CA ASP A 34 -5.78 -1.13 -4.56
C ASP A 34 -4.88 -2.37 -4.51
N LYS A 35 -3.89 -2.44 -5.42
CA LYS A 35 -2.93 -3.56 -5.45
C LYS A 35 -2.11 -3.63 -4.16
N TYR A 36 -1.69 -2.50 -3.61
CA TYR A 36 -0.99 -2.45 -2.32
C TYR A 36 -1.87 -2.98 -1.19
N HIS A 37 -3.15 -2.58 -1.14
CA HIS A 37 -4.10 -3.07 -0.14
C HIS A 37 -4.32 -4.58 -0.26
N GLU A 38 -4.42 -5.12 -1.48
CA GLU A 38 -4.55 -6.57 -1.71
C GLU A 38 -3.33 -7.35 -1.20
N VAL A 39 -2.13 -6.95 -1.60
CA VAL A 39 -0.87 -7.57 -1.18
C VAL A 39 -0.70 -7.46 0.33
N ASN A 40 -1.00 -6.31 0.93
CA ASN A 40 -0.89 -6.13 2.37
C ASN A 40 -1.87 -7.03 3.14
N ARG A 41 -3.09 -7.21 2.64
CA ARG A 41 -4.06 -8.16 3.21
C ARG A 41 -3.60 -9.60 3.07
N GLU A 42 -2.96 -9.98 1.98
CA GLU A 42 -2.41 -11.32 1.79
C GLU A 42 -1.25 -11.60 2.76
N VAL A 43 -0.28 -10.68 2.86
CA VAL A 43 0.79 -10.73 3.86
C VAL A 43 0.22 -10.88 5.26
N HIS A 44 -0.78 -10.07 5.63
CA HIS A 44 -1.38 -10.15 6.96
C HIS A 44 -2.10 -11.49 7.23
N ARG A 45 -2.76 -12.09 6.23
CA ARG A 45 -3.39 -13.42 6.38
C ARG A 45 -2.34 -14.50 6.63
N ILE A 46 -1.22 -14.45 5.91
CA ILE A 46 -0.11 -15.39 6.07
C ILE A 46 0.56 -15.19 7.44
N ASP A 47 0.87 -13.95 7.82
CA ASP A 47 1.47 -13.62 9.13
C ASP A 47 0.55 -14.01 10.30
N ALA A 48 -0.76 -13.97 10.12
CA ALA A 48 -1.74 -14.38 11.13
C ALA A 48 -2.00 -15.90 11.16
N GLU A 49 -1.22 -16.69 10.42
CA GLU A 49 -1.37 -18.15 10.24
C GLU A 49 -2.76 -18.57 9.72
N VAL A 50 -3.52 -17.63 9.13
CA VAL A 50 -4.84 -17.90 8.55
C VAL A 50 -4.69 -18.64 7.21
N GLU A 51 -3.58 -18.43 6.52
CA GLU A 51 -3.28 -19.02 5.22
C GLU A 51 -1.87 -19.63 5.25
N ALA A 52 -1.76 -20.94 4.97
CA ALA A 52 -0.47 -21.61 4.89
C ALA A 52 0.23 -21.22 3.58
N ALA A 53 1.36 -20.52 3.70
CA ALA A 53 2.21 -20.16 2.57
C ALA A 53 3.66 -20.58 2.82
N SER A 54 4.43 -20.78 1.75
CA SER A 54 5.87 -20.96 1.88
C SER A 54 6.56 -19.66 2.26
N ASP A 55 7.73 -19.77 2.91
CA ASP A 55 8.58 -18.62 3.23
C ASP A 55 8.93 -17.80 1.97
N ASP A 56 9.20 -18.48 0.84
CA ASP A 56 9.47 -17.86 -0.45
C ASP A 56 8.30 -16.99 -0.94
N ARG A 57 7.05 -17.48 -0.80
CA ARG A 57 5.85 -16.73 -1.19
C ARG A 57 5.69 -15.49 -0.32
N MET A 58 5.92 -15.63 0.98
CA MET A 58 5.87 -14.52 1.92
C MET A 58 6.93 -13.45 1.62
N GLU A 59 8.15 -13.86 1.29
CA GLU A 59 9.22 -12.94 0.90
C GLU A 59 8.89 -12.20 -0.40
N GLN A 60 8.34 -12.90 -1.40
CA GLN A 60 7.89 -12.29 -2.65
C GLN A 60 6.81 -11.23 -2.41
N LEU A 61 5.81 -11.53 -1.59
CA LEU A 61 4.74 -10.58 -1.24
C LEU A 61 5.28 -9.36 -0.49
N LYS A 62 6.24 -9.55 0.43
CA LYS A 62 6.91 -8.44 1.14
C LYS A 62 7.68 -7.54 0.16
N LYS A 63 8.41 -8.13 -0.80
CA LYS A 63 9.11 -7.39 -1.87
C LYS A 63 8.13 -6.63 -2.77
N GLU A 64 7.02 -7.26 -3.16
CA GLU A 64 5.98 -6.62 -3.96
C GLU A 64 5.34 -5.45 -3.22
N ARG A 65 5.00 -5.63 -1.93
CA ARG A 65 4.48 -4.55 -1.07
C ARG A 65 5.44 -3.37 -1.00
N LEU A 66 6.74 -3.62 -0.85
CA LEU A 66 7.75 -2.57 -0.82
C LEU A 66 7.83 -1.82 -2.15
N GLY A 67 7.91 -2.53 -3.27
CA GLY A 67 7.97 -1.90 -4.60
C GLY A 67 6.71 -1.12 -4.96
N LEU A 68 5.53 -1.55 -4.49
CA LEU A 68 4.29 -0.78 -4.60
C LEU A 68 4.34 0.48 -3.74
N LEU A 69 4.84 0.38 -2.51
CA LEU A 69 4.99 1.53 -1.62
C LEU A 69 5.93 2.58 -2.22
N ASP A 70 7.03 2.16 -2.83
CA ASP A 70 7.98 3.07 -3.47
C ASP A 70 7.34 3.86 -4.62
N GLN A 71 6.57 3.18 -5.48
CA GLN A 71 5.83 3.83 -6.57
C GLN A 71 4.77 4.81 -6.05
N ILE A 72 4.01 4.41 -5.02
CA ILE A 72 3.01 5.28 -4.38
C ILE A 72 3.68 6.50 -3.76
N THR A 73 4.82 6.30 -3.07
CA THR A 73 5.60 7.37 -2.43
C THR A 73 6.10 8.37 -3.46
N ALA A 74 6.57 7.91 -4.63
CA ALA A 74 6.99 8.78 -5.72
C ALA A 74 5.84 9.69 -6.20
N ILE A 75 4.65 9.12 -6.43
CA ILE A 75 3.46 9.89 -6.85
C ILE A 75 3.03 10.89 -5.78
N VAL A 76 3.04 10.49 -4.50
CA VAL A 76 2.68 11.38 -3.38
C VAL A 76 3.69 12.52 -3.26
N ASN A 77 4.99 12.25 -3.42
CA ASN A 77 6.02 13.28 -3.37
C ASN A 77 5.91 14.26 -4.54
N GLU A 78 5.62 13.78 -5.75
CA GLU A 78 5.37 14.61 -6.92
C GLU A 78 4.16 15.53 -6.69
N ALA A 79 3.04 14.98 -6.22
CA ALA A 79 1.85 15.75 -5.90
C ALA A 79 2.08 16.76 -4.76
N ARG A 80 2.91 16.43 -3.76
CA ARG A 80 3.29 17.35 -2.69
C ARG A 80 4.12 18.52 -3.21
N SER A 81 5.00 18.26 -4.18
CA SER A 81 5.89 19.28 -4.75
C SER A 81 5.18 20.21 -5.72
N ALA A 82 4.04 19.77 -6.25
CA ALA A 82 3.16 20.53 -7.14
C ALA A 82 2.09 21.37 -6.40
N ALA A 83 1.95 21.18 -5.08
CA ALA A 83 1.01 21.90 -4.22
C ALA A 83 1.69 23.09 -3.53
#